data_AF-A0A1F6HUB9-F1
#
_entry.id   AF-A0A1F6HUB9-F1
#
_cell.length_a   1.000
_cell.length_b   1.000
_cell.length_c   1.000
_cell.angle_alpha   90.00
_cell.angle_beta   90.00
_cell.angle_gamma   90.00
#
_symmetry.space_group_name_H-M   'P 1'
#
loop_
_entity.id
_entity.type
_entity.pdbx_description
1 polymer ?
#
loop_
_entity_poly.entity_id
_entity_poly.type
_entity_poly.pdbx_seq_one_letter_code
_entity_poly.pdbx_strand_id
1 'polypeptide(L)'
;MVKKLIIGIIGFFILIGVIGAIGGSSNKNSNQATTTTGSNSGNTNPQSTEAPQKQKQWVTVVEVSGNANKNTDTFELKGGKTKITYTFSGGDVIVGSIYVLKEGTDLMKQGGIPEVTVTNAGTDSTFITKSAGNYYLSIKSANASWTVKVEEER
;
A
#
# COMPACT_ATOMS: atom_id res chain seq x y z
N MET A 1 -18.49 37.51 -24.78
CA MET A 1 -19.55 36.52 -25.08
C MET A 1 -19.27 35.29 -24.21
N VAL A 2 -20.10 35.04 -23.20
CA VAL A 2 -19.85 34.00 -22.19
C VAL A 2 -20.56 32.72 -22.63
N LYS A 3 -19.84 31.58 -22.70
CA LYS A 3 -20.48 30.26 -22.68
C LYS A 3 -19.87 29.45 -21.54
N LYS A 4 -20.65 29.32 -20.47
CA LYS A 4 -20.44 28.40 -19.35
C LYS A 4 -20.70 26.98 -19.87
N LEU A 5 -19.82 26.02 -19.57
CA LEU A 5 -20.10 24.60 -19.77
C LEU A 5 -20.24 23.92 -18.41
N ILE A 6 -21.30 23.13 -18.30
CA ILE A 6 -21.87 22.53 -17.09
C ILE A 6 -21.16 21.21 -16.75
N ILE A 7 -21.06 20.97 -15.45
CA ILE A 7 -20.57 19.76 -14.76
C ILE A 7 -21.42 18.53 -15.12
N GLY A 8 -20.78 17.40 -15.40
CA GLY A 8 -21.42 16.09 -15.49
C GLY A 8 -20.70 15.06 -14.61
N ILE A 9 -21.22 14.85 -13.39
CA ILE A 9 -20.87 13.74 -12.51
C ILE A 9 -21.64 12.51 -13.01
N ILE A 10 -20.95 11.45 -13.40
CA ILE A 10 -21.54 10.11 -13.53
C ILE A 10 -20.64 9.15 -12.77
N GLY A 11 -21.08 8.83 -11.55
CA GLY A 11 -20.58 7.68 -10.80
C GLY A 11 -21.14 6.41 -11.42
N PHE A 12 -20.27 5.40 -11.55
CA PHE A 12 -20.70 4.06 -11.92
C PHE A 12 -20.06 3.07 -10.94
N PHE A 13 -20.83 2.74 -9.90
CA PHE A 13 -20.59 1.59 -9.04
C PHE A 13 -21.14 0.36 -9.76
N ILE A 14 -20.27 -0.61 -10.08
CA ILE A 14 -20.72 -1.99 -10.32
C ILE A 14 -20.19 -2.86 -9.18
N LEU A 15 -21.14 -3.30 -8.36
CA LEU A 15 -21.06 -4.39 -7.42
C LEU A 15 -21.46 -5.66 -8.16
N ILE A 16 -20.56 -6.64 -8.31
CA ILE A 16 -20.93 -8.02 -8.65
C ILE A 16 -20.35 -8.92 -7.56
N GLY A 17 -21.23 -9.36 -6.67
CA GLY A 17 -21.02 -10.57 -5.88
C GLY A 17 -21.75 -11.74 -6.54
N VAL A 18 -21.25 -12.96 -6.27
CA VAL A 18 -21.99 -14.14 -5.77
C VAL A 18 -21.34 -15.46 -6.24
N ILE A 19 -20.73 -16.14 -5.26
CA ILE A 19 -20.82 -17.58 -4.89
C ILE A 19 -20.38 -18.67 -5.88
N GLY A 20 -19.45 -19.51 -5.41
CA GLY A 20 -19.23 -20.88 -5.92
C GLY A 20 -18.39 -21.71 -4.94
N ALA A 21 -19.03 -22.34 -3.95
CA ALA A 21 -18.44 -23.36 -3.10
C ALA A 21 -18.43 -24.71 -3.82
N ILE A 22 -17.26 -25.35 -3.93
CA ILE A 22 -17.14 -26.79 -4.22
C ILE A 22 -15.99 -27.33 -3.35
N GLY A 23 -16.35 -28.19 -2.40
CA GLY A 23 -15.41 -28.97 -1.59
C GLY A 23 -14.96 -30.25 -2.32
N GLY A 24 -13.82 -30.80 -1.89
CA GLY A 24 -13.27 -32.04 -2.46
C GLY A 24 -11.99 -32.52 -1.78
N SER A 25 -12.16 -33.09 -0.58
CA SER A 25 -11.42 -34.18 0.07
C SER A 25 -9.97 -34.49 -0.31
N SER A 26 -9.07 -34.38 0.67
CA SER A 26 -7.76 -35.03 0.67
C SER A 26 -7.60 -35.99 1.86
N ASN A 27 -6.96 -37.12 1.54
CA ASN A 27 -6.24 -38.07 2.40
C ASN A 27 -7.02 -39.13 3.19
N LYS A 28 -7.00 -40.35 2.64
CA LYS A 28 -6.92 -41.61 3.40
C LYS A 28 -5.49 -42.12 3.31
N ASN A 29 -4.81 -42.31 4.44
CA ASN A 29 -3.84 -43.40 4.55
C ASN A 29 -3.76 -43.91 5.99
N SER A 30 -3.57 -45.22 6.09
CA SER A 30 -3.77 -46.10 7.24
C SER A 30 -2.58 -46.19 8.19
N ASN A 31 -2.84 -46.51 9.46
CA ASN A 31 -2.27 -47.64 10.25
C ASN A 31 -2.70 -47.47 11.71
N GLN A 32 -3.68 -48.24 12.20
CA GLN A 32 -3.60 -49.59 12.78
C GLN A 32 -3.02 -49.61 14.22
N ALA A 33 -3.96 -49.78 15.16
CA ALA A 33 -3.95 -50.49 16.46
C ALA A 33 -2.75 -50.44 17.41
N THR A 34 -2.99 -50.20 18.72
CA THR A 34 -3.03 -51.22 19.80
C THR A 34 -3.29 -50.58 21.17
N THR A 35 -4.06 -51.29 22.00
CA THR A 35 -4.57 -51.01 23.36
C THR A 35 -3.49 -51.02 24.45
N THR A 36 -3.56 -50.12 25.46
CA THR A 36 -3.20 -50.46 26.86
C THR A 36 -3.77 -49.46 27.89
N THR A 37 -4.26 -50.00 28.99
CA THR A 37 -4.82 -49.40 30.22
C THR A 37 -3.77 -48.70 31.09
N GLY A 38 -4.11 -47.59 31.77
CA GLY A 38 -3.42 -47.17 33.01
C GLY A 38 -3.41 -45.67 33.37
N SER A 39 -4.16 -45.34 34.43
CA SER A 39 -3.95 -44.33 35.50
C SER A 39 -3.69 -42.83 35.24
N ASN A 40 -4.48 -42.04 35.99
CA ASN A 40 -4.34 -40.64 36.36
C ASN A 40 -2.90 -40.10 36.47
N SER A 41 -2.67 -38.93 35.90
CA SER A 41 -1.91 -37.87 36.55
C SER A 41 -2.35 -36.52 36.00
N GLY A 42 -2.93 -35.68 36.86
CA GLY A 42 -3.31 -34.32 36.53
C GLY A 42 -2.06 -33.50 36.23
N ASN A 43 -1.99 -32.96 35.02
CA ASN A 43 -1.04 -31.91 34.68
C ASN A 43 -1.84 -30.76 34.05
N THR A 44 -2.31 -29.85 34.91
CA THR A 44 -2.85 -28.55 34.48
C THR A 44 -1.70 -27.74 33.89
N ASN A 45 -1.49 -27.93 32.59
CA ASN A 45 -0.72 -27.01 31.78
C ASN A 45 -1.48 -25.67 31.75
N PRO A 46 -0.94 -24.55 32.24
CA PRO A 46 -1.57 -23.26 32.01
C PRO A 46 -1.52 -23.00 30.51
N GLN A 47 -2.67 -23.21 29.86
CA GLN A 47 -2.94 -22.79 28.49
C GLN A 47 -2.76 -21.28 28.46
N SER A 48 -1.57 -20.85 28.07
CA SER A 48 -1.29 -19.46 27.73
C SER A 48 -2.29 -19.05 26.66
N THR A 49 -3.27 -18.25 27.08
CA THR A 49 -4.24 -17.66 26.16
C THR A 49 -3.47 -16.61 25.37
N GLU A 50 -2.94 -17.00 24.22
CA GLU A 50 -2.29 -16.09 23.30
C GLU A 50 -3.33 -15.05 22.89
N ALA A 51 -3.14 -13.81 23.37
CA ALA A 51 -4.02 -12.71 23.02
C ALA A 51 -4.05 -12.57 21.49
N PRO A 52 -5.22 -12.39 20.86
CA PRO A 52 -5.31 -12.31 19.42
C PRO A 52 -4.41 -11.19 18.90
N GLN A 53 -3.33 -11.57 18.19
CA GLN A 53 -2.46 -10.61 17.53
C GLN A 53 -3.27 -9.89 16.46
N LYS A 54 -3.39 -8.57 16.62
CA LYS A 54 -4.03 -7.70 15.64
C LYS A 54 -3.32 -7.90 14.29
N GLN A 55 -4.07 -8.31 13.27
CA GLN A 55 -3.53 -8.50 11.93
C GLN A 55 -3.05 -7.17 11.38
N LYS A 56 -1.86 -7.19 10.76
CA LYS A 56 -1.29 -6.02 10.11
C LYS A 56 -2.12 -5.63 8.88
N GLN A 57 -2.36 -4.35 8.70
CA GLN A 57 -3.15 -3.79 7.59
C GLN A 57 -2.41 -2.66 6.89
N TRP A 58 -2.59 -2.55 5.58
CA TRP A 58 -2.07 -1.43 4.80
C TRP A 58 -2.95 -0.19 5.01
N VAL A 59 -2.36 0.89 5.49
CA VAL A 59 -3.02 2.18 5.70
C VAL A 59 -2.46 3.20 4.72
N THR A 60 -3.32 3.83 3.93
CA THR A 60 -2.94 4.98 3.10
C THR A 60 -2.58 6.15 3.99
N VAL A 61 -1.33 6.63 3.89
CA VAL A 61 -0.85 7.78 4.67
C VAL A 61 -0.88 9.08 3.88
N VAL A 62 -0.75 9.00 2.55
CA VAL A 62 -0.97 10.13 1.65
C VAL A 62 -1.40 9.61 0.27
N GLU A 63 -2.33 10.32 -0.36
CA GLU A 63 -2.73 10.11 -1.74
C GLU A 63 -2.90 11.47 -2.41
N VAL A 64 -2.25 11.67 -3.55
CA VAL A 64 -2.21 12.95 -4.24
C VAL A 64 -2.16 12.75 -5.75
N SER A 65 -2.80 13.65 -6.47
CA SER A 65 -2.73 13.71 -7.93
C SER A 65 -2.39 15.11 -8.43
N GLY A 66 -1.93 15.19 -9.68
CA GLY A 66 -1.56 16.44 -10.33
C GLY A 66 -1.08 16.25 -11.76
N ASN A 67 -0.69 17.34 -12.40
CA ASN A 67 -0.17 17.37 -13.76
C ASN A 67 1.05 18.29 -13.91
N ALA A 68 1.64 18.68 -12.79
CA ALA A 68 2.80 19.56 -12.68
C ALA A 68 3.64 19.14 -11.46
N ASN A 69 4.74 19.86 -11.22
CA ASN A 69 5.49 19.72 -9.98
C ASN A 69 4.60 20.03 -8.77
N LYS A 70 4.72 19.24 -7.70
CA LYS A 70 3.96 19.46 -6.47
C LYS A 70 4.73 18.99 -5.25
N ASN A 71 4.61 19.74 -4.16
CA ASN A 71 4.94 19.26 -2.83
C ASN A 71 3.62 18.99 -2.07
N THR A 72 3.56 17.93 -1.29
CA THR A 72 2.44 17.68 -0.37
C THR A 72 2.67 18.39 0.96
N ASP A 73 1.63 18.40 1.80
CA ASP A 73 1.82 18.57 3.24
C ASP A 73 2.58 17.35 3.82
N THR A 74 2.98 17.48 5.08
CA THR A 74 3.68 16.45 5.83
C THR A 74 2.72 15.32 6.24
N PHE A 75 3.19 14.08 6.15
CA PHE A 75 2.54 12.88 6.65
C PHE A 75 3.50 12.08 7.53
N GLU A 76 2.95 11.25 8.42
CA GLU A 76 3.73 10.49 9.39
C GLU A 76 3.82 9.00 9.00
N LEU A 77 5.05 8.46 9.03
CA LEU A 77 5.34 7.03 9.01
C LEU A 77 5.63 6.55 10.44
N LYS A 78 5.04 5.43 10.85
CA LYS A 78 5.22 4.79 12.16
C LYS A 78 6.34 3.74 12.17
N GLY A 79 7.04 3.54 11.05
CA GLY A 79 8.16 2.61 10.91
C GLY A 79 7.75 1.22 10.41
N GLY A 80 6.53 1.10 9.87
CA GLY A 80 6.07 -0.10 9.19
C GLY A 80 6.66 -0.25 7.79
N LYS A 81 6.37 -1.38 7.13
CA LYS A 81 6.73 -1.54 5.71
C LYS A 81 5.98 -0.47 4.91
N THR A 82 6.71 0.27 4.07
CA THR A 82 6.14 1.37 3.29
C THR A 82 6.19 1.04 1.81
N LYS A 83 5.10 1.33 1.09
CA LYS A 83 4.94 1.08 -0.33
C LYS A 83 4.43 2.34 -1.02
N ILE A 84 5.02 2.68 -2.15
CA ILE A 84 4.53 3.71 -3.07
C ILE A 84 3.82 3.00 -4.21
N THR A 85 2.58 3.39 -4.50
CA THR A 85 1.87 3.04 -5.76
C THR A 85 1.72 4.30 -6.58
N TYR A 86 2.03 4.25 -7.86
CA TYR A 86 2.03 5.42 -8.70
C TYR A 86 1.50 5.12 -10.10
N THR A 87 0.86 6.12 -10.69
CA THR A 87 0.41 6.13 -12.08
C THR A 87 0.91 7.42 -12.71
N PHE A 88 1.54 7.33 -13.88
CA PHE A 88 1.85 8.45 -14.75
C PHE A 88 1.17 8.25 -16.11
N SER A 89 0.59 9.30 -16.64
CA SER A 89 -0.02 9.34 -17.98
C SER A 89 0.43 10.59 -18.73
N GLY A 90 0.54 10.51 -20.04
CA GLY A 90 0.99 11.62 -20.89
C GLY A 90 1.21 11.18 -22.33
N GLY A 91 1.83 12.03 -23.14
CA GLY A 91 2.19 11.73 -24.52
C GLY A 91 3.48 10.92 -24.65
N ASP A 92 4.12 11.01 -25.82
CA ASP A 92 5.29 10.16 -26.18
C ASP A 92 6.53 10.39 -25.30
N VAL A 93 6.67 11.59 -24.73
CA VAL A 93 7.83 11.95 -23.88
C VAL A 93 7.34 12.49 -22.56
N ILE A 94 7.49 11.70 -21.51
CA ILE A 94 7.21 12.09 -20.13
C ILE A 94 8.42 11.94 -19.23
N VAL A 95 8.47 12.74 -18.16
CA VAL A 95 9.41 12.54 -17.07
C VAL A 95 8.68 12.72 -15.75
N GLY A 96 8.87 11.76 -14.84
CA GLY A 96 8.33 11.79 -13.49
C GLY A 96 9.41 11.43 -12.47
N SER A 97 9.40 12.08 -11.32
CA SER A 97 10.23 11.70 -10.18
C SER A 97 9.46 11.88 -8.88
N ILE A 98 9.48 10.87 -8.02
CA ILE A 98 8.84 10.89 -6.71
C ILE A 98 9.93 10.85 -5.65
N TYR A 99 9.98 11.90 -4.82
CA TYR A 99 10.89 11.99 -3.67
C TYR A 99 10.08 11.86 -2.39
N VAL A 100 10.59 11.09 -1.43
CA VAL A 100 10.06 11.02 -0.06
C VAL A 100 11.10 11.63 0.88
N LEU A 101 10.86 12.88 1.26
CA LEU A 101 11.83 13.72 1.98
C LEU A 101 11.39 13.93 3.41
N LYS A 102 12.34 14.00 4.34
CA LYS A 102 12.03 14.27 5.74
C LYS A 102 11.48 15.70 5.87
N GLU A 103 10.60 15.93 6.82
CA GLU A 103 10.13 17.27 7.17
C GLU A 103 11.33 18.24 7.37
N GLY A 104 11.23 19.43 6.79
CA GLY A 104 12.28 20.45 6.83
C GLY A 104 13.42 20.27 5.80
N THR A 105 13.45 19.16 5.04
CA THR A 105 14.41 19.01 3.93
C THR A 105 14.04 19.92 2.77
N ASP A 106 15.00 20.70 2.27
CA ASP A 106 14.85 21.52 1.05
C ASP A 106 15.57 20.84 -0.11
N LEU A 107 14.81 20.22 -1.00
CA LEU A 107 15.36 19.47 -2.15
C LEU A 107 16.29 20.31 -3.03
N MET A 108 16.02 21.60 -3.20
CA MET A 108 16.81 22.46 -4.09
C MET A 108 18.16 22.86 -3.48
N LYS A 109 18.25 22.90 -2.14
CA LYS A 109 19.48 23.25 -1.42
C LYS A 109 20.30 22.03 -1.02
N GLN A 110 19.62 20.96 -0.61
CA GLN A 110 20.25 19.79 -0.01
C GLN A 110 20.35 18.61 -1.00
N GLY A 111 19.65 18.69 -2.13
CA GLY A 111 19.57 17.59 -3.10
C GLY A 111 18.78 16.39 -2.57
N GLY A 112 18.86 15.29 -3.31
CA GLY A 112 18.18 14.04 -2.98
C GLY A 112 18.16 13.09 -4.16
N ILE A 113 17.95 11.80 -3.89
CA ILE A 113 17.73 10.77 -4.90
C ILE A 113 16.22 10.45 -4.90
N PRO A 114 15.56 10.39 -6.07
CA PRO A 114 14.17 10.00 -6.12
C PRO A 114 14.00 8.52 -5.77
N GLU A 115 12.92 8.20 -5.07
CA GLU A 115 12.52 6.80 -4.83
C GLU A 115 12.02 6.13 -6.12
N VAL A 116 11.45 6.93 -7.02
CA VAL A 116 10.91 6.48 -8.31
C VAL A 116 11.31 7.49 -9.38
N THR A 117 11.82 6.99 -10.51
CA THR A 117 11.98 7.76 -11.76
C THR A 117 11.17 7.09 -12.86
N VAL A 118 10.39 7.88 -13.59
CA VAL A 118 9.49 7.42 -14.64
C VAL A 118 9.81 8.14 -15.94
N THR A 119 9.95 7.39 -17.04
CA THR A 119 10.13 7.94 -18.39
C THR A 119 9.08 7.45 -19.38
N ASN A 120 8.19 6.55 -18.96
CA ASN A 120 7.11 5.98 -19.77
C ASN A 120 5.81 6.00 -18.97
N ALA A 121 4.68 6.24 -19.65
CA ALA A 121 3.37 6.17 -19.01
C ALA A 121 3.08 4.76 -18.50
N GLY A 122 2.41 4.66 -17.36
CA GLY A 122 2.09 3.37 -16.74
C GLY A 122 1.73 3.49 -15.26
N THR A 123 1.36 2.35 -14.69
CA THR A 123 1.08 2.17 -13.27
C THR A 123 2.00 1.10 -12.72
N ASP A 124 2.60 1.36 -11.58
CA ASP A 124 3.47 0.40 -10.89
C ASP A 124 3.54 0.72 -9.39
N SER A 125 4.27 -0.09 -8.63
CA SER A 125 4.52 0.11 -7.21
C SER A 125 5.92 -0.32 -6.79
N THR A 126 6.44 0.29 -5.74
CA THR A 126 7.72 -0.11 -5.14
C THR A 126 7.68 0.01 -3.62
N PHE A 127 8.47 -0.80 -2.93
CA PHE A 127 8.68 -0.68 -1.49
C PHE A 127 9.85 0.27 -1.22
N ILE A 128 9.73 1.07 -0.17
CA ILE A 128 10.79 1.98 0.28
C ILE A 128 11.17 1.67 1.72
N THR A 129 12.44 1.91 2.06
CA THR A 129 12.93 1.78 3.43
C THR A 129 13.07 3.17 4.04
N LYS A 130 12.14 3.51 4.94
CA LYS A 130 12.15 4.75 5.72
C LYS A 130 11.95 4.41 7.19
N SER A 131 12.68 5.10 8.06
CA SER A 131 12.43 5.05 9.50
C SER A 131 11.11 5.75 9.85
N ALA A 132 10.63 5.55 11.08
CA ALA A 132 9.52 6.35 11.59
C ALA A 132 9.85 7.85 11.58
N GLY A 133 8.85 8.68 11.30
CA GLY A 133 8.96 10.14 11.32
C GLY A 133 8.04 10.83 10.34
N ASN A 134 8.21 12.14 10.26
CA ASN A 134 7.46 13.04 9.38
C ASN A 134 8.16 13.22 8.04
N TYR A 135 7.39 13.10 6.97
CA TYR A 135 7.85 13.17 5.59
C TYR A 135 6.89 13.96 4.72
N TYR A 136 7.36 14.46 3.59
CA TYR A 136 6.51 15.00 2.53
C TYR A 136 6.92 14.43 1.18
N LEU A 137 6.00 14.43 0.21
CA LEU A 137 6.31 14.09 -1.17
C LEU A 137 6.72 15.35 -1.92
N SER A 138 7.83 15.29 -2.65
CA SER A 138 8.11 16.21 -3.76
C SER A 138 8.00 15.44 -5.06
N ILE A 139 7.01 15.78 -5.87
CA ILE A 139 6.80 15.22 -7.20
C ILE A 139 7.35 16.22 -8.22
N LYS A 140 8.26 15.74 -9.08
CA LYS A 140 8.68 16.46 -10.29
C LYS A 140 8.04 15.77 -11.50
N SER A 141 7.39 16.54 -12.36
CA SER A 141 6.70 16.01 -13.54
C SER A 141 6.83 16.97 -14.71
N ALA A 142 7.14 16.42 -15.88
CA ALA A 142 7.09 17.11 -17.17
C ALA A 142 6.24 16.28 -18.14
N ASN A 143 5.31 16.96 -18.83
CA ASN A 143 4.40 16.39 -19.82
C ASN A 143 3.53 15.22 -19.32
N ALA A 144 3.36 15.08 -18.00
CA ALA A 144 2.56 14.00 -17.42
C ALA A 144 1.57 14.45 -16.34
N SER A 145 0.39 13.82 -16.38
CA SER A 145 -0.52 13.70 -15.25
C SER A 145 -0.15 12.50 -14.40
N TRP A 146 -0.40 12.58 -13.10
CA TRP A 146 0.04 11.57 -12.17
C TRP A 146 -0.88 11.44 -10.95
N THR A 147 -0.87 10.24 -10.39
CA THR A 147 -1.43 9.91 -9.07
C THR A 147 -0.37 9.14 -8.30
N VAL A 148 -0.13 9.52 -7.04
CA VAL A 148 0.83 8.86 -6.16
C VAL A 148 0.14 8.58 -4.84
N LYS A 149 0.28 7.35 -4.36
CA LYS A 149 -0.24 6.87 -3.08
C LYS A 149 0.89 6.24 -2.27
N VAL A 150 1.01 6.61 -1.01
CA VAL A 150 1.92 5.96 -0.04
C VAL A 150 1.08 5.22 0.98
N GLU A 151 1.43 3.96 1.20
CA GLU A 151 0.79 3.07 2.16
C GLU A 151 1.82 2.53 3.15
N GLU A 152 1.42 2.36 4.40
CA GLU A 152 2.24 1.77 5.46
C GLU A 152 1.51 0.59 6.10
N GLU A 153 2.22 -0.52 6.33
CA GLU A 153 1.72 -1.66 7.10
C GLU A 153 1.69 -1.32 8.60
N ARG A 154 0.51 -1.38 9.23
CA ARG A 154 0.24 -1.03 10.63
C ARG A 154 -0.50 -2.10 11.41
#